data_AF-A0A4P5YHJ9-F1
#
_entry.id   AF-A0A4P5YHJ9-F1
#
_cell.length_a   1.000
_cell.length_b   1.000
_cell.length_c   1.000
_cell.angle_alpha   90.00
_cell.angle_beta   90.00
_cell.angle_gamma   90.00
#
_symmetry.space_group_name_H-M   'P 1'
#
loop_
_entity.id
_entity.type
_entity.pdbx_description
1 polymer ?
#
loop_
_entity_poly.entity_id
_entity_poly.type
_entity_poly.pdbx_seq_one_letter_code
_entity_poly.pdbx_strand_id
1 'polypeptide(L)'
;MPGDPAATDTHHAETTTAPRPGTLLVRRREHHAAFEATLKEIFLAHQVQLGEPLAKGTSETVVYGGHYHGEDVAVKICAPATEDVADAVSLFGAFKVECEKTMVLSRRSRNVVQVIEYGDADLPDDLADELAQFFPLSLLPFMITERARYGSLDKVVKGKRQLAGFDRISLLEAVAGATEGIKEAHDHFVAHRDIKPQNILIFGPGQGKIADFGIARWRSRRKATGGAVLTPKYASPEQAFYALTGERENLVDMRGDIYSWAILIYEVVTGAHPFAWAIRTGGDPAITQRSLLKAIAANDRRGFLPTGDITFDSLIYNCTTDLKHRVADISVANRVLRQYIQRHRSDSPPQGWPQIRMAP
;
A
#
# COMPACT_ATOMS: atom_id res chain seq x y z
N MET A 1 72.71 33.01 1.57
CA MET A 1 71.45 33.46 2.18
C MET A 1 70.37 33.28 1.13
N PRO A 2 69.51 32.25 1.26
CA PRO A 2 68.69 31.74 0.16
C PRO A 2 67.25 32.31 0.16
N GLY A 3 66.75 32.52 -1.06
CA GLY A 3 65.38 32.26 -1.54
C GLY A 3 64.18 32.74 -0.72
N ASP A 4 63.55 33.83 -1.15
CA ASP A 4 62.17 34.17 -0.82
C ASP A 4 61.18 33.18 -1.48
N PRO A 5 60.07 32.81 -0.81
CA PRO A 5 59.24 31.67 -1.20
C PRO A 5 58.21 32.01 -2.28
N ALA A 6 57.97 31.01 -3.12
CA ALA A 6 56.99 31.00 -4.19
C ALA A 6 55.56 31.33 -3.71
N ALA A 7 54.92 32.26 -4.39
CA ALA A 7 53.48 32.45 -4.36
C ALA A 7 52.82 31.24 -5.03
N THR A 8 52.08 30.46 -4.24
CA THR A 8 51.25 29.37 -4.72
C THR A 8 49.94 29.93 -5.28
N ASP A 9 49.77 29.78 -6.60
CA ASP A 9 48.49 29.94 -7.29
C ASP A 9 47.44 29.03 -6.64
N THR A 10 46.49 29.65 -5.94
CA THR A 10 45.28 28.98 -5.48
C THR A 10 44.25 29.08 -6.60
N HIS A 11 44.26 28.08 -7.48
CA HIS A 11 43.11 27.79 -8.33
C HIS A 11 41.91 27.51 -7.42
N HIS A 12 41.03 28.51 -7.28
CA HIS A 12 39.66 28.28 -6.85
C HIS A 12 38.96 27.44 -7.91
N ALA A 13 39.11 26.12 -7.80
CA ALA A 13 38.20 25.20 -8.44
C ALA A 13 36.82 25.42 -7.81
N GLU A 14 35.93 26.09 -8.55
CA GLU A 14 34.50 26.07 -8.31
C GLU A 14 34.10 24.60 -8.19
N THR A 15 33.94 24.17 -6.94
CA THR A 15 33.43 22.86 -6.61
C THR A 15 31.97 22.93 -7.02
N THR A 16 31.68 22.43 -8.23
CA THR A 16 30.34 22.11 -8.70
C THR A 16 29.71 21.20 -7.65
N THR A 17 28.98 21.81 -6.72
CA THR A 17 28.21 21.12 -5.71
C THR A 17 27.23 20.23 -6.45
N ALA A 18 27.47 18.92 -6.43
CA ALA A 18 26.50 17.94 -6.87
C ALA A 18 25.13 18.27 -6.23
N PRO A 19 24.04 18.29 -7.00
CA PRO A 19 22.73 18.64 -6.47
C PRO A 19 22.36 17.65 -5.35
N ARG A 20 21.91 18.20 -4.21
CA ARG A 20 21.54 17.41 -3.03
C ARG A 20 20.43 16.42 -3.39
N PRO A 21 20.49 15.14 -2.97
CA PRO A 21 19.39 14.21 -3.15
C PRO A 21 18.18 14.68 -2.32
N GLY A 22 17.08 15.05 -3.00
CA GLY A 22 15.85 15.53 -2.35
C GLY A 22 14.98 16.49 -3.19
N THR A 23 15.37 16.82 -4.42
CA THR A 23 14.83 17.96 -5.19
C THR A 23 13.63 17.63 -6.10
N LEU A 24 13.48 16.42 -6.63
CA LEU A 24 12.45 16.14 -7.65
C LEU A 24 11.02 16.08 -7.08
N LEU A 25 10.83 15.39 -5.94
CA LEU A 25 9.51 15.32 -5.28
C LEU A 25 9.03 16.69 -4.78
N VAL A 26 9.97 17.54 -4.34
CA VAL A 26 9.67 18.90 -3.89
C VAL A 26 9.28 19.76 -5.09
N ARG A 27 10.10 19.76 -6.15
CA ARG A 27 9.79 20.46 -7.40
C ARG A 27 8.47 20.00 -8.01
N ARG A 28 8.19 18.70 -8.05
CA ARG A 28 6.89 18.18 -8.54
C ARG A 28 5.70 18.70 -7.71
N ARG A 29 5.88 18.94 -6.40
CA ARG A 29 4.83 19.55 -5.56
C ARG A 29 4.65 21.04 -5.86
N GLU A 30 5.74 21.76 -6.10
CA GLU A 30 5.69 23.18 -6.50
C GLU A 30 5.00 23.35 -7.86
N HIS A 31 5.26 22.43 -8.80
CA HIS A 31 4.66 22.40 -10.14
C HIS A 31 3.44 21.46 -10.25
N HIS A 32 2.76 21.16 -9.13
CA HIS A 32 1.73 20.12 -9.07
C HIS A 32 0.60 20.33 -10.07
N ALA A 33 0.13 21.57 -10.23
CA ALA A 33 -0.97 21.89 -11.14
C ALA A 33 -0.61 21.62 -12.61
N ALA A 34 0.62 21.99 -13.02
CA ALA A 34 1.09 21.75 -14.38
C ALA A 34 1.31 20.26 -14.64
N PHE A 35 1.94 19.55 -13.69
CA PHE A 35 2.10 18.10 -13.75
C PHE A 35 0.75 17.36 -13.88
N GLU A 36 -0.26 17.78 -13.12
CA GLU A 36 -1.60 17.20 -13.19
C GLU A 36 -2.31 17.52 -14.50
N ALA A 37 -2.17 18.74 -15.02
CA ALA A 37 -2.71 19.11 -16.33
C ALA A 37 -2.10 18.25 -17.46
N THR A 38 -0.79 18.04 -17.44
CA THR A 38 -0.10 17.14 -18.39
C THR A 38 -0.63 15.72 -18.32
N LEU A 39 -0.83 15.16 -17.13
CA LEU A 39 -1.43 13.83 -17.00
C LEU A 39 -2.85 13.79 -17.58
N LYS A 40 -3.68 14.80 -17.31
CA LYS A 40 -5.04 14.90 -17.86
C LYS A 40 -5.03 14.93 -19.38
N GLU A 41 -4.10 15.64 -20.00
CA GLU A 41 -3.93 15.69 -21.46
C GLU A 41 -3.48 14.35 -22.05
N ILE A 42 -2.43 13.74 -21.50
CA ILE A 42 -1.91 12.43 -21.93
C ILE A 42 -3.01 11.38 -21.91
N PHE A 43 -3.78 11.32 -20.82
CA PHE A 43 -4.82 10.30 -20.66
C PHE A 43 -6.08 10.61 -21.48
N LEU A 44 -6.35 11.87 -21.81
CA LEU A 44 -7.43 12.21 -22.73
C LEU A 44 -7.16 11.64 -24.13
N ALA A 45 -5.90 11.65 -24.59
CA ALA A 45 -5.51 10.98 -25.85
C ALA A 45 -5.77 9.47 -25.81
N HIS A 46 -5.75 8.87 -24.61
CA HIS A 46 -6.07 7.46 -24.35
C HIS A 46 -7.57 7.23 -24.05
N GLN A 47 -8.44 8.19 -24.38
CA GLN A 47 -9.90 8.12 -24.11
C GLN A 47 -10.26 8.03 -22.62
N VAL A 48 -9.35 8.41 -21.72
CA VAL A 48 -9.54 8.42 -20.27
C VAL A 48 -9.64 9.84 -19.77
N GLN A 49 -10.81 10.24 -19.29
CA GLN A 49 -10.99 11.54 -18.65
C GLN A 49 -10.61 11.45 -17.16
N LEU A 50 -9.38 11.87 -16.80
CA LEU A 50 -8.96 11.94 -15.40
C LEU A 50 -9.70 13.06 -14.66
N GLY A 51 -10.25 12.72 -13.50
CA GLY A 51 -10.87 13.62 -12.54
C GLY A 51 -9.93 13.93 -11.38
N GLU A 52 -10.46 13.89 -10.16
CA GLU A 52 -9.72 14.20 -8.93
C GLU A 52 -8.81 13.04 -8.48
N PRO A 53 -7.65 13.35 -7.85
CA PRO A 53 -6.83 12.35 -7.19
C PRO A 53 -7.61 11.59 -6.11
N LEU A 54 -7.61 10.25 -6.16
CA LEU A 54 -8.28 9.43 -5.14
C LEU A 54 -7.43 9.30 -3.88
N ALA A 55 -6.11 9.36 -3.99
CA ALA A 55 -5.21 9.22 -2.86
C ALA A 55 -4.01 10.15 -3.02
N LYS A 56 -3.40 10.49 -1.89
CA LYS A 56 -2.09 11.17 -1.91
C LYS A 56 -1.09 10.20 -2.57
N GLY A 57 -0.58 10.58 -3.73
CA GLY A 57 0.36 9.76 -4.50
C GLY A 57 1.56 9.34 -3.65
N THR A 58 2.10 8.16 -3.95
CA THR A 58 3.40 7.76 -3.41
C THR A 58 4.51 8.42 -4.24
N SER A 59 5.77 8.20 -3.85
CA SER A 59 6.91 8.57 -4.71
C SER A 59 6.99 7.77 -6.02
N GLU A 60 6.14 6.76 -6.21
CA GLU A 60 6.18 5.81 -7.32
C GLU A 60 4.94 5.91 -8.22
N THR A 61 3.76 6.10 -7.62
CA THR A 61 2.47 5.97 -8.31
C THR A 61 1.48 7.04 -7.85
N VAL A 62 0.66 7.52 -8.78
CA VAL A 62 -0.50 8.39 -8.53
C VAL A 62 -1.79 7.66 -8.90
N VAL A 63 -2.90 7.98 -8.24
CA VAL A 63 -4.20 7.32 -8.47
C VAL A 63 -5.28 8.37 -8.60
N TYR A 64 -5.99 8.34 -9.73
CA TYR A 64 -7.07 9.26 -10.06
C TYR A 64 -8.40 8.54 -10.20
N GLY A 65 -9.48 9.24 -9.91
CA GLY A 65 -10.79 8.85 -10.40
C GLY A 65 -10.88 9.32 -11.84
N GLY A 66 -11.67 8.64 -12.67
CA GLY A 66 -11.85 9.09 -14.04
C GLY A 66 -13.09 8.47 -14.67
N HIS A 67 -13.29 8.81 -15.93
CA HIS A 67 -14.29 8.18 -16.77
C HIS A 67 -13.59 7.52 -17.96
N TYR A 68 -13.95 6.26 -18.23
CA TYR A 68 -13.44 5.50 -19.35
C TYR A 68 -14.60 4.75 -20.01
N HIS A 69 -14.83 4.98 -21.30
CA HIS A 69 -15.99 4.43 -22.03
C HIS A 69 -17.36 4.64 -21.34
N GLY A 70 -17.54 5.78 -20.67
CA GLY A 70 -18.78 6.13 -19.98
C GLY A 70 -18.94 5.54 -18.57
N GLU A 71 -17.96 4.77 -18.09
CA GLU A 71 -17.96 4.17 -16.76
C GLU A 71 -17.02 4.90 -15.79
N ASP A 72 -17.42 4.91 -14.51
CA ASP A 72 -16.60 5.42 -13.41
C ASP A 72 -15.43 4.46 -13.12
N VAL A 73 -14.20 4.96 -13.22
CA VAL A 73 -12.98 4.14 -13.07
C VAL A 73 -12.00 4.73 -12.07
N ALA A 74 -11.09 3.88 -11.59
CA ALA A 74 -9.87 4.29 -10.91
C ALA A 74 -8.66 4.01 -11.82
N VAL A 75 -7.84 5.04 -12.03
CA VAL A 75 -6.68 5.01 -12.93
C VAL A 75 -5.42 5.16 -12.09
N LYS A 76 -4.61 4.10 -12.04
CA LYS A 76 -3.32 4.07 -11.35
C LYS A 76 -2.22 4.27 -12.38
N ILE A 77 -1.39 5.27 -12.18
CA ILE A 77 -0.33 5.67 -13.12
C ILE A 77 1.00 5.53 -12.40
N CYS A 78 1.96 4.82 -13.02
CA CYS A 78 3.32 4.73 -12.54
C CYS A 78 4.11 5.94 -13.03
N ALA A 79 4.28 6.92 -12.13
CA ALA A 79 5.01 8.15 -12.38
C ALA A 79 6.05 8.35 -11.26
N PRO A 80 7.14 7.57 -11.26
CA PRO A 80 8.11 7.59 -10.19
C PRO A 80 8.83 8.94 -10.15
N ALA A 81 9.10 9.41 -8.95
CA ALA A 81 9.88 10.62 -8.70
C ALA A 81 11.33 10.24 -8.42
N THR A 82 11.99 9.71 -9.46
CA THR A 82 13.43 9.39 -9.47
C THR A 82 14.06 10.05 -10.69
N GLU A 83 15.30 10.50 -10.53
CA GLU A 83 16.15 10.97 -11.63
C GLU A 83 16.97 9.82 -12.23
N ASP A 84 17.03 8.67 -11.56
CA ASP A 84 17.73 7.48 -12.03
C ASP A 84 16.84 6.65 -12.97
N VAL A 85 17.23 6.58 -14.23
CA VAL A 85 16.53 5.83 -15.29
C VAL A 85 16.49 4.33 -14.99
N ALA A 86 17.55 3.75 -14.41
CA ALA A 86 17.58 2.32 -14.08
C ALA A 86 16.59 1.98 -12.97
N ASP A 87 16.43 2.86 -11.98
CA ASP A 87 15.41 2.74 -10.95
C ASP A 87 14.00 2.89 -11.55
N ALA A 88 13.79 3.85 -12.46
CA ALA A 88 12.53 4.03 -13.15
C ALA A 88 12.13 2.80 -13.97
N VAL A 89 13.04 2.25 -14.78
CA VAL A 89 12.83 1.01 -15.55
C VAL A 89 12.48 -0.16 -14.62
N SER A 90 13.19 -0.28 -13.50
CA SER A 90 12.91 -1.33 -12.51
C SER A 90 11.52 -1.19 -11.89
N LEU A 91 11.10 0.04 -11.55
CA LEU A 91 9.76 0.33 -11.02
C LEU A 91 8.67 0.09 -12.06
N PHE A 92 8.91 0.41 -13.33
CA PHE A 92 7.98 0.16 -14.43
C PHE A 92 7.78 -1.33 -14.67
N GLY A 93 8.86 -2.11 -14.75
CA GLY A 93 8.77 -3.57 -14.87
C GLY A 93 8.02 -4.18 -13.69
N ALA A 94 8.29 -3.69 -12.47
CA ALA A 94 7.56 -4.06 -11.27
C ALA A 94 6.06 -3.78 -11.38
N PHE A 95 5.69 -2.57 -11.80
CA PHE A 95 4.30 -2.16 -11.97
C PHE A 95 3.57 -2.99 -13.02
N LYS A 96 4.20 -3.29 -14.17
CA LYS A 96 3.62 -4.15 -15.21
C LYS A 96 3.33 -5.57 -14.72
N VAL A 97 4.24 -6.15 -13.94
CA VAL A 97 4.01 -7.46 -13.29
C VAL A 97 2.82 -7.42 -12.32
N GLU A 98 2.66 -6.32 -11.58
CA GLU A 98 1.48 -6.11 -10.73
C GLU A 98 0.19 -6.04 -11.56
N CYS A 99 0.22 -5.34 -12.71
CA CYS A 99 -0.91 -5.26 -13.64
C CYS A 99 -1.34 -6.61 -14.17
N GLU A 100 -0.40 -7.37 -14.73
CA GLU A 100 -0.65 -8.68 -15.31
C GLU A 100 -1.27 -9.63 -14.29
N LYS A 101 -0.69 -9.70 -13.09
CA LYS A 101 -1.17 -10.61 -12.04
C LYS A 101 -2.54 -10.20 -11.51
N THR A 102 -2.77 -8.91 -11.30
CA THR A 102 -4.08 -8.41 -10.87
C THR A 102 -5.14 -8.68 -11.94
N MET A 103 -4.82 -8.48 -13.22
CA MET A 103 -5.71 -8.80 -14.35
C MET A 103 -6.09 -10.28 -14.35
N VAL A 104 -5.11 -11.19 -14.28
CA VAL A 104 -5.36 -12.64 -14.26
C VAL A 104 -6.24 -13.04 -13.08
N LEU A 105 -5.93 -12.56 -11.88
CA LEU A 105 -6.69 -12.90 -10.67
C LEU A 105 -8.11 -12.32 -10.69
N SER A 106 -8.29 -11.10 -11.20
CA SER A 106 -9.59 -10.43 -11.26
C SER A 106 -10.58 -11.09 -12.22
N ARG A 107 -10.09 -11.80 -13.25
CA ARG A 107 -10.92 -12.61 -14.15
C ARG A 107 -11.42 -13.91 -13.50
N ARG A 108 -10.77 -14.34 -12.43
CA ARG A 108 -11.08 -15.61 -11.74
C ARG A 108 -11.92 -15.40 -10.48
N SER A 109 -11.71 -14.27 -9.80
CA SER A 109 -12.41 -13.96 -8.57
C SER A 109 -13.01 -12.56 -8.59
N ARG A 110 -14.32 -12.50 -8.36
CA ARG A 110 -15.07 -11.25 -8.11
C ARG A 110 -14.62 -10.50 -6.86
N ASN A 111 -13.78 -11.12 -6.03
CA ASN A 111 -13.27 -10.56 -4.79
C ASN A 111 -11.88 -9.92 -4.94
N VAL A 112 -11.33 -9.92 -6.15
CA VAL A 112 -10.18 -9.10 -6.57
C VAL A 112 -10.72 -7.92 -7.38
N VAL A 113 -10.13 -6.74 -7.22
CA VAL A 113 -10.52 -5.56 -8.01
C VAL A 113 -10.41 -5.85 -9.51
N GLN A 114 -11.47 -5.58 -10.25
CA GLN A 114 -11.52 -5.80 -11.69
C GLN A 114 -10.57 -4.84 -12.42
N VAL A 115 -9.61 -5.41 -13.14
CA VAL A 115 -8.80 -4.67 -14.10
C VAL A 115 -9.58 -4.61 -15.42
N ILE A 116 -9.87 -3.39 -15.87
CA ILE A 116 -10.50 -3.13 -17.16
C ILE A 116 -9.43 -3.17 -18.24
N GLU A 117 -8.35 -2.42 -18.02
CA GLU A 117 -7.25 -2.29 -18.97
C GLU A 117 -5.95 -1.93 -18.25
N TYR A 118 -4.81 -2.28 -18.84
CA TYR A 118 -3.52 -1.73 -18.47
C TYR A 118 -2.68 -1.55 -19.73
N GLY A 119 -1.77 -0.58 -19.72
CA GLY A 119 -1.00 -0.23 -20.90
C GLY A 119 0.12 0.75 -20.58
N ASP A 120 0.69 1.31 -21.63
CA ASP A 120 1.69 2.38 -21.58
C ASP A 120 1.11 3.59 -22.31
N ALA A 121 1.17 4.77 -21.69
CA ALA A 121 0.79 6.01 -22.31
C ALA A 121 2.03 6.79 -22.72
N ASP A 122 2.17 7.12 -24.00
CA ASP A 122 3.30 7.90 -24.50
C ASP A 122 3.21 9.35 -24.06
N LEU A 123 4.37 9.95 -23.77
CA LEU A 123 4.49 11.38 -23.56
C LEU A 123 4.40 12.12 -24.91
N PRO A 124 3.84 13.35 -24.94
CA PRO A 124 3.86 14.18 -26.14
C PRO A 124 5.29 14.54 -26.54
N ASP A 125 5.59 14.48 -27.84
CA ASP A 125 6.91 14.85 -28.37
C ASP A 125 7.24 16.34 -28.16
N ASP A 126 6.22 17.19 -28.02
CA ASP A 126 6.30 18.63 -27.80
C ASP A 126 6.18 19.06 -26.33
N LEU A 127 6.30 18.10 -25.39
CA LEU A 127 6.27 18.41 -23.96
C LEU A 127 7.42 19.35 -23.57
N ALA A 128 7.07 20.48 -22.94
CA ALA A 128 8.06 21.45 -22.49
C ALA A 128 9.14 20.82 -21.58
N ASP A 129 10.41 21.19 -21.78
CA ASP A 129 11.56 20.65 -21.04
C ASP A 129 11.38 20.75 -19.50
N GLU A 130 10.75 21.83 -19.04
CA GLU A 130 10.44 22.07 -17.63
C GLU A 130 9.48 21.02 -17.03
N LEU A 131 8.66 20.38 -17.85
CA LEU A 131 7.74 19.31 -17.44
C LEU A 131 8.32 17.93 -17.74
N ALA A 132 9.07 17.79 -18.82
CA ALA A 132 9.75 16.55 -19.20
C ALA A 132 10.66 16.02 -18.08
N GLN A 133 11.32 16.91 -17.32
CA GLN A 133 12.14 16.52 -16.16
C GLN A 133 11.37 15.75 -15.06
N PHE A 134 10.04 15.80 -15.02
CA PHE A 134 9.24 15.04 -14.05
C PHE A 134 8.99 13.60 -14.48
N PHE A 135 9.37 13.22 -15.69
CA PHE A 135 9.14 11.91 -16.28
C PHE A 135 10.48 11.30 -16.68
N PRO A 136 10.93 10.23 -15.99
CA PRO A 136 12.24 9.64 -16.27
C PRO A 136 12.30 8.88 -17.61
N LEU A 137 11.15 8.63 -18.24
CA LEU A 137 11.00 7.90 -19.49
C LEU A 137 9.87 8.55 -20.31
N SER A 138 9.88 8.36 -21.62
CA SER A 138 8.87 8.88 -22.57
C SER A 138 7.55 8.11 -22.57
N LEU A 139 7.31 7.26 -21.57
CA LEU A 139 6.08 6.49 -21.41
C LEU A 139 5.67 6.41 -19.94
N LEU A 140 4.38 6.22 -19.71
CA LEU A 140 3.75 6.08 -18.40
C LEU A 140 2.93 4.79 -18.34
N PRO A 141 3.40 3.76 -17.64
CA PRO A 141 2.60 2.56 -17.41
C PRO A 141 1.38 2.89 -16.56
N PHE A 142 0.22 2.36 -16.92
CA PHE A 142 -1.02 2.61 -16.21
C PHE A 142 -1.89 1.36 -16.09
N MET A 143 -2.83 1.41 -15.14
CA MET A 143 -3.88 0.41 -14.94
C MET A 143 -5.21 1.13 -14.68
N ILE A 144 -6.23 0.74 -15.42
CA ILE A 144 -7.62 1.16 -15.25
C ILE A 144 -8.38 0.03 -14.56
N THR A 145 -9.05 0.36 -13.47
CA THR A 145 -9.83 -0.59 -12.67
C THR A 145 -11.24 -0.07 -12.41
N GLU A 146 -12.14 -0.96 -12.05
CA GLU A 146 -13.45 -0.56 -11.50
C GLU A 146 -13.26 0.37 -10.30
N ARG A 147 -14.13 1.39 -10.17
CA ARG A 147 -14.04 2.36 -9.09
C ARG A 147 -14.74 1.88 -7.82
N ALA A 148 -13.99 1.77 -6.73
CA ALA A 148 -14.55 1.54 -5.40
C ALA A 148 -15.26 2.80 -4.88
N ARG A 149 -16.60 2.76 -4.86
CA ARG A 149 -17.46 3.92 -4.52
C ARG A 149 -17.16 4.56 -3.16
N TYR A 150 -16.74 3.76 -2.18
CA TYR A 150 -16.47 4.23 -0.82
C TYR A 150 -14.97 4.33 -0.50
N GLY A 151 -14.11 4.12 -1.49
CA GLY A 151 -12.66 4.10 -1.32
C GLY A 151 -12.17 2.85 -0.58
N SER A 152 -11.09 3.00 0.18
CA SER A 152 -10.44 1.93 0.93
C SER A 152 -10.99 1.79 2.36
N LEU A 153 -10.82 0.62 2.98
CA LEU A 153 -11.27 0.32 4.34
C LEU A 153 -10.72 1.33 5.35
N ASP A 154 -9.48 1.78 5.23
CA ASP A 154 -8.92 2.76 6.16
C ASP A 154 -9.62 4.12 6.10
N LYS A 155 -10.11 4.53 4.92
CA LYS A 155 -10.88 5.76 4.76
C LYS A 155 -12.28 5.61 5.32
N VAL A 156 -12.90 4.44 5.16
CA VAL A 156 -14.22 4.16 5.73
C VAL A 156 -14.13 4.14 7.27
N VAL A 157 -13.12 3.47 7.84
CA VAL A 157 -12.93 3.38 9.31
C VAL A 157 -12.56 4.74 9.93
N LYS A 158 -11.72 5.54 9.28
CA LYS A 158 -11.31 6.87 9.77
C LYS A 158 -12.25 8.00 9.36
N GLY A 159 -13.23 7.71 8.52
CA GLY A 159 -14.11 8.70 7.93
C GLY A 159 -14.87 9.47 9.01
N LYS A 160 -14.88 10.81 8.90
CA LYS A 160 -15.71 11.66 9.77
C LYS A 160 -17.20 11.60 9.39
N ARG A 161 -17.49 11.14 8.16
CA ARG A 161 -18.83 11.08 7.60
C ARG A 161 -19.43 9.71 7.89
N GLN A 162 -20.63 9.71 8.46
CA GLN A 162 -21.43 8.51 8.63
C GLN A 162 -21.87 8.00 7.25
N LEU A 163 -21.64 6.72 6.99
CA LEU A 163 -22.09 6.03 5.79
C LEU A 163 -23.17 5.03 6.20
N ALA A 164 -24.37 5.18 5.64
CA ALA A 164 -25.49 4.29 5.95
C ALA A 164 -25.14 2.83 5.60
N GLY A 165 -25.47 1.91 6.51
CA GLY A 165 -25.17 0.48 6.36
C GLY A 165 -23.73 0.07 6.68
N PHE A 166 -22.83 1.00 7.02
CA PHE A 166 -21.46 0.69 7.40
C PHE A 166 -21.30 0.61 8.92
N ASP A 167 -21.50 -0.60 9.46
CA ASP A 167 -21.16 -0.96 10.85
C ASP A 167 -19.96 -1.93 10.90
N ARG A 168 -19.50 -2.29 12.11
CA ARG A 168 -18.38 -3.22 12.29
C ARG A 168 -18.59 -4.55 11.57
N ILE A 169 -19.81 -5.09 11.59
CA ILE A 169 -20.14 -6.38 10.96
C ILE A 169 -20.02 -6.27 9.45
N SER A 170 -20.57 -5.22 8.84
CA SER A 170 -20.46 -4.96 7.41
C SER A 170 -19.00 -4.77 6.96
N LEU A 171 -18.14 -4.21 7.82
CA LEU A 171 -16.71 -4.07 7.52
C LEU A 171 -16.00 -5.42 7.60
N LEU A 172 -16.33 -6.25 8.60
CA LEU A 172 -15.80 -7.63 8.68
C LEU A 172 -16.29 -8.50 7.53
N GLU A 173 -17.53 -8.33 7.08
CA GLU A 173 -18.07 -8.98 5.88
C GLU A 173 -17.33 -8.55 4.62
N ALA A 174 -17.02 -7.25 4.49
CA ALA A 174 -16.20 -6.74 3.39
C ALA A 174 -14.80 -7.33 3.41
N VAL A 175 -14.16 -7.41 4.59
CA VAL A 175 -12.85 -8.07 4.75
C VAL A 175 -12.95 -9.55 4.40
N ALA A 176 -13.98 -10.27 4.87
CA ALA A 176 -14.19 -11.68 4.55
C ALA A 176 -14.39 -11.91 3.04
N GLY A 177 -15.00 -10.95 2.33
CA GLY A 177 -15.04 -10.91 0.88
C GLY A 177 -13.65 -10.79 0.28
N ALA A 178 -12.86 -9.80 0.69
CA ALA A 178 -11.48 -9.63 0.20
C ALA A 178 -10.58 -10.83 0.52
N THR A 179 -10.84 -11.55 1.62
CA THR A 179 -10.16 -12.80 1.97
C THR A 179 -10.35 -13.90 0.93
N GLU A 180 -11.51 -13.97 0.26
CA GLU A 180 -11.70 -14.89 -0.87
C GLU A 180 -10.81 -14.51 -2.07
N GLY A 181 -10.54 -13.21 -2.26
CA GLY A 181 -9.58 -12.74 -3.27
C GLY A 181 -8.13 -13.08 -2.92
N ILE A 182 -7.77 -13.02 -1.63
CA ILE A 182 -6.45 -13.45 -1.14
C ILE A 182 -6.30 -14.97 -1.30
N LYS A 183 -7.36 -15.75 -0.99
CA LYS A 183 -7.39 -17.19 -1.24
C LYS A 183 -7.15 -17.50 -2.71
N GLU A 184 -7.86 -16.84 -3.63
CA GLU A 184 -7.68 -17.04 -5.06
C GLU A 184 -6.22 -16.83 -5.48
N ALA A 185 -5.57 -15.80 -4.95
CA ALA A 185 -4.15 -15.55 -5.19
C ALA A 185 -3.27 -16.68 -4.64
N HIS A 186 -3.56 -17.17 -3.42
CA HIS A 186 -2.81 -18.26 -2.81
C HIS A 186 -2.94 -19.57 -3.58
N ASP A 187 -4.14 -19.89 -4.07
CA ASP A 187 -4.40 -21.07 -4.91
C ASP A 187 -3.63 -21.02 -6.25
N HIS A 188 -3.18 -19.83 -6.66
CA HIS A 188 -2.33 -19.59 -7.84
C HIS A 188 -0.87 -19.28 -7.47
N PHE A 189 -0.43 -19.61 -6.26
CA PHE A 189 0.94 -19.40 -5.76
C PHE A 189 1.40 -17.93 -5.76
N VAL A 190 0.45 -17.01 -5.62
CA VAL A 190 0.71 -15.56 -5.55
C VAL A 190 0.51 -15.08 -4.11
N ALA A 191 1.61 -14.68 -3.46
CA ALA A 191 1.55 -13.93 -2.21
C ALA A 191 1.24 -12.44 -2.47
N HIS A 192 0.34 -11.85 -1.71
CA HIS A 192 -0.03 -10.44 -1.78
C HIS A 192 1.07 -9.53 -1.20
N ARG A 193 1.65 -9.90 -0.05
CA ARG A 193 2.77 -9.27 0.67
C ARG A 193 2.54 -7.88 1.25
N ASP A 194 1.41 -7.24 0.93
CA ASP A 194 1.06 -5.90 1.44
C ASP A 194 -0.40 -5.83 1.90
N ILE A 195 -0.88 -6.82 2.66
CA ILE A 195 -2.25 -6.79 3.19
C ILE A 195 -2.35 -5.73 4.28
N LYS A 196 -3.25 -4.77 4.08
CA LYS A 196 -3.55 -3.66 5.00
C LYS A 196 -4.90 -3.02 4.63
N PRO A 197 -5.52 -2.25 5.52
CA PRO A 197 -6.79 -1.57 5.24
C PRO A 197 -6.80 -0.69 3.97
N GLN A 198 -5.68 -0.10 3.57
CA GLN A 198 -5.60 0.69 2.32
C GLN A 198 -5.86 -0.14 1.05
N ASN A 199 -5.57 -1.43 1.10
CA ASN A 199 -5.63 -2.34 -0.03
C ASN A 199 -6.95 -3.15 -0.06
N ILE A 200 -7.84 -2.93 0.91
CA ILE A 200 -9.20 -3.46 0.90
C ILE A 200 -10.13 -2.37 0.38
N LEU A 201 -10.60 -2.53 -0.87
CA LEU A 201 -11.48 -1.58 -1.54
C LEU A 201 -12.95 -1.88 -1.24
N ILE A 202 -13.72 -0.84 -0.96
CA ILE A 202 -15.10 -0.94 -0.48
C ILE A 202 -16.07 -0.46 -1.55
N PHE A 203 -16.91 -1.39 -2.01
CA PHE A 203 -17.93 -1.16 -3.04
C PHE A 203 -19.32 -0.92 -2.44
N GLY A 204 -19.53 -1.38 -1.21
CA GLY A 204 -20.77 -1.23 -0.45
C GLY A 204 -20.66 -1.89 0.92
N PRO A 205 -21.70 -1.78 1.76
CA PRO A 205 -21.81 -2.54 3.00
C PRO A 205 -21.59 -4.03 2.75
N GLY A 206 -20.66 -4.66 3.48
CA GLY A 206 -20.33 -6.08 3.32
C GLY A 206 -19.61 -6.44 2.02
N GLN A 207 -19.30 -5.46 1.16
CA GLN A 207 -18.76 -5.69 -0.18
C GLN A 207 -17.35 -5.11 -0.29
N GLY A 208 -16.36 -5.96 0.00
CA GLY A 208 -14.95 -5.65 -0.11
C GLY A 208 -14.24 -6.51 -1.15
N LYS A 209 -13.24 -5.91 -1.81
CA LYS A 209 -12.32 -6.59 -2.74
C LYS A 209 -10.88 -6.25 -2.39
N ILE A 210 -9.96 -7.19 -2.64
CA ILE A 210 -8.52 -6.95 -2.48
C ILE A 210 -7.96 -6.25 -3.73
N ALA A 211 -7.02 -5.34 -3.54
CA ALA A 211 -6.31 -4.59 -4.59
C ALA A 211 -4.83 -4.41 -4.24
N ASP A 212 -4.04 -3.88 -5.18
CA ASP A 212 -2.64 -3.50 -4.97
C ASP A 212 -1.74 -4.65 -4.49
N PHE A 213 -1.65 -5.71 -5.30
CA PHE A 213 -0.77 -6.83 -5.05
C PHE A 213 0.70 -6.36 -4.98
N GLY A 214 1.25 -6.34 -3.76
CA GLY A 214 2.60 -5.85 -3.43
C GLY A 214 3.76 -6.72 -3.95
N ILE A 215 3.55 -7.46 -5.04
CA ILE A 215 4.42 -8.48 -5.61
C ILE A 215 5.78 -7.89 -6.01
N ALA A 216 5.77 -6.64 -6.48
CA ALA A 216 6.93 -5.98 -7.05
C ALA A 216 7.69 -5.07 -6.05
N ARG A 217 6.97 -4.54 -5.05
CA ARG A 217 7.48 -3.53 -4.10
C ARG A 217 8.43 -4.10 -3.04
N TRP A 218 8.36 -5.41 -2.78
CA TRP A 218 9.16 -6.05 -1.74
C TRP A 218 10.64 -6.26 -2.10
N ARG A 219 10.97 -6.45 -3.39
CA ARG A 219 12.34 -6.80 -3.83
C ARG A 219 13.16 -5.58 -4.26
N SER A 220 12.53 -4.57 -4.86
CA SER A 220 13.19 -3.36 -5.36
C SER A 220 13.60 -2.39 -4.24
N ARG A 221 12.84 -2.32 -3.15
CA ARG A 221 12.99 -1.29 -2.10
C ARG A 221 14.21 -1.41 -1.20
N ARG A 222 14.94 -2.54 -1.20
CA ARG A 222 16.25 -2.60 -0.52
C ARG A 222 17.35 -1.88 -1.29
N LYS A 223 17.23 -1.74 -2.62
CA LYS A 223 18.30 -1.22 -3.47
C LYS A 223 18.35 0.30 -3.57
N ALA A 224 17.20 0.99 -3.52
CA ALA A 224 17.14 2.40 -3.91
C ALA A 224 17.57 3.42 -2.83
N THR A 225 17.32 3.21 -1.53
CA THR A 225 17.68 4.22 -0.51
C THR A 225 17.83 3.61 0.88
N GLY A 226 18.94 3.92 1.55
CA GLY A 226 19.24 3.54 2.94
C GLY A 226 18.27 4.13 3.98
N GLY A 227 17.05 3.60 4.03
CA GLY A 227 16.10 3.88 5.10
C GLY A 227 14.69 4.22 4.59
N ALA A 228 13.75 3.34 4.94
CA ALA A 228 12.32 3.64 5.13
C ALA A 228 11.48 4.07 3.92
N VAL A 229 10.86 3.09 3.24
CA VAL A 229 9.51 3.27 2.65
C VAL A 229 8.64 2.05 2.96
N LEU A 230 8.24 1.90 4.23
CA LEU A 230 7.09 1.08 4.59
C LEU A 230 6.40 1.72 5.78
N THR A 231 5.07 1.62 5.81
CA THR A 231 4.34 1.58 7.08
C THR A 231 4.25 0.09 7.44
N PRO A 232 5.23 -0.50 8.14
CA PRO A 232 5.29 -1.96 8.36
C PRO A 232 4.25 -2.44 9.38
N LYS A 233 3.23 -1.63 9.67
CA LYS A 233 2.24 -1.82 10.73
C LYS A 233 1.59 -3.21 10.67
N TYR A 234 1.40 -3.75 9.46
CA TYR A 234 0.78 -5.05 9.22
C TYR A 234 1.78 -6.12 8.77
N ALA A 235 3.08 -5.83 8.70
CA ALA A 235 4.08 -6.79 8.23
C ALA A 235 4.16 -8.00 9.17
N SER A 236 4.43 -9.18 8.61
CA SER A 236 4.74 -10.38 9.38
C SER A 236 6.13 -10.33 10.04
N PRO A 237 6.42 -11.17 11.05
CA PRO A 237 7.74 -11.23 11.69
C PRO A 237 8.88 -11.50 10.71
N GLU A 238 8.70 -12.44 9.77
CA GLU A 238 9.69 -12.77 8.75
C GLU A 238 9.92 -11.62 7.75
N GLN A 239 8.86 -10.90 7.41
CA GLN A 239 8.91 -9.69 6.60
C GLN A 239 9.65 -8.56 7.32
N ALA A 240 9.36 -8.36 8.60
CA ALA A 240 10.03 -7.36 9.42
C ALA A 240 11.51 -7.69 9.63
N PHE A 241 11.83 -8.97 9.84
CA PHE A 241 13.22 -9.46 9.92
C PHE A 241 13.98 -9.17 8.62
N TYR A 242 13.42 -9.54 7.46
CA TYR A 242 14.03 -9.24 6.17
C TYR A 242 14.22 -7.73 5.95
N ALA A 243 13.24 -6.91 6.34
CA ALA A 243 13.35 -5.46 6.24
C ALA A 243 14.49 -4.90 7.12
N LEU A 244 14.79 -5.53 8.27
CA LEU A 244 15.86 -5.12 9.17
C LEU A 244 17.26 -5.63 8.77
N THR A 245 17.35 -6.86 8.27
CA THR A 245 18.64 -7.55 8.05
C THR A 245 18.96 -7.74 6.57
N GLY A 246 17.95 -8.02 5.75
CA GLY A 246 18.12 -8.45 4.35
C GLY A 246 18.35 -9.92 4.17
N GLU A 247 18.32 -10.66 5.27
CA GLU A 247 18.55 -12.08 5.26
C GLU A 247 17.22 -12.82 5.18
N ARG A 248 17.28 -14.08 4.74
CA ARG A 248 16.15 -15.03 4.77
C ARG A 248 14.93 -14.57 3.97
N GLU A 249 15.16 -13.91 2.83
CA GLU A 249 14.08 -13.53 1.88
C GLU A 249 13.18 -14.72 1.51
N ASN A 250 13.77 -15.92 1.42
CA ASN A 250 13.11 -17.17 1.09
C ASN A 250 12.06 -17.63 2.13
N LEU A 251 12.03 -17.03 3.33
CA LEU A 251 11.01 -17.32 4.33
C LEU A 251 9.72 -16.50 4.14
N VAL A 252 9.74 -15.47 3.29
CA VAL A 252 8.57 -14.61 3.02
C VAL A 252 7.64 -15.30 2.00
N ASP A 253 6.77 -16.16 2.52
CA ASP A 253 5.76 -16.90 1.76
C ASP A 253 4.32 -16.39 2.01
N MET A 254 3.33 -17.08 1.45
CA MET A 254 1.90 -16.74 1.54
C MET A 254 1.36 -16.74 2.98
N ARG A 255 2.02 -17.39 3.94
CA ARG A 255 1.62 -17.34 5.35
C ARG A 255 1.87 -15.96 5.96
N GLY A 256 2.75 -15.15 5.38
CA GLY A 256 2.92 -13.74 5.77
C GLY A 256 1.64 -12.91 5.54
N ASP A 257 0.87 -13.26 4.51
CA ASP A 257 -0.43 -12.65 4.24
C ASP A 257 -1.45 -12.99 5.33
N ILE A 258 -1.43 -14.23 5.83
CA ILE A 258 -2.32 -14.70 6.90
C ILE A 258 -2.04 -13.94 8.21
N TYR A 259 -0.77 -13.67 8.51
CA TYR A 259 -0.40 -12.82 9.65
C TYR A 259 -0.94 -11.40 9.47
N SER A 260 -0.66 -10.79 8.30
CA SER A 260 -1.06 -9.42 7.99
C SER A 260 -2.59 -9.24 8.04
N TRP A 261 -3.33 -10.23 7.52
CA TRP A 261 -4.78 -10.32 7.60
C TRP A 261 -5.27 -10.40 9.06
N ALA A 262 -4.63 -11.20 9.91
CA ALA A 262 -5.00 -11.33 11.32
C ALA A 262 -4.81 -10.02 12.10
N ILE A 263 -3.72 -9.29 11.83
CA ILE A 263 -3.51 -7.95 12.40
C ILE A 263 -4.63 -6.98 11.95
N LEU A 264 -5.01 -7.03 10.67
CA LEU A 264 -6.10 -6.22 10.12
C LEU A 264 -7.42 -6.53 10.83
N ILE A 265 -7.86 -7.79 10.88
CA ILE A 265 -9.15 -8.13 11.52
C ILE A 265 -9.13 -7.88 13.02
N TYR A 266 -8.00 -8.06 13.70
CA TYR A 266 -7.87 -7.70 15.11
C TYR A 266 -8.11 -6.20 15.32
N GLU A 267 -7.52 -5.33 14.49
CA GLU A 267 -7.77 -3.89 14.56
C GLU A 267 -9.22 -3.55 14.22
N VAL A 268 -9.84 -4.27 13.27
CA VAL A 268 -11.27 -4.09 12.92
C VAL A 268 -12.23 -4.63 13.99
N VAL A 269 -11.79 -5.51 14.90
CA VAL A 269 -12.64 -6.00 16.00
C VAL A 269 -12.44 -5.18 17.28
N THR A 270 -11.21 -4.83 17.60
CA THR A 270 -10.85 -4.17 18.87
C THR A 270 -10.79 -2.65 18.79
N GLY A 271 -10.61 -2.09 17.59
CA GLY A 271 -10.44 -0.66 17.35
C GLY A 271 -9.02 -0.18 17.65
N ALA A 272 -8.15 -1.10 18.07
CA ALA A 272 -6.77 -0.83 18.46
C ALA A 272 -5.81 -1.73 17.70
N HIS A 273 -4.70 -1.15 17.23
CA HIS A 273 -3.64 -1.94 16.61
C HIS A 273 -2.77 -2.60 17.69
N PRO A 274 -2.40 -3.90 17.58
CA PRO A 274 -1.69 -4.61 18.64
C PRO A 274 -0.27 -4.08 18.87
N PHE A 275 0.32 -3.42 17.88
CA PHE A 275 1.63 -2.75 18.00
C PHE A 275 1.53 -1.23 18.17
N ALA A 276 0.36 -0.67 18.53
CA ALA A 276 0.21 0.77 18.73
C ALA A 276 1.21 1.33 19.76
N TRP A 277 1.54 0.56 20.80
CA TRP A 277 2.53 0.91 21.82
C TRP A 277 3.96 1.13 21.27
N ALA A 278 4.29 0.51 20.13
CA ALA A 278 5.60 0.63 19.49
C ALA A 278 5.66 1.83 18.52
N ILE A 279 4.52 2.49 18.26
CA ILE A 279 4.40 3.62 17.35
C ILE A 279 4.48 4.91 18.18
N ARG A 280 5.66 5.55 18.22
CA ARG A 280 5.83 6.87 18.85
C ARG A 280 5.27 7.98 17.96
N THR A 281 4.32 8.74 18.47
CA THR A 281 3.87 9.99 17.85
C THR A 281 4.84 11.13 18.16
N GLY A 282 5.20 11.93 17.14
CA GLY A 282 6.03 13.13 17.30
C GLY A 282 7.53 12.90 17.47
N GLY A 283 8.01 11.65 17.32
CA GLY A 283 9.45 11.33 17.27
C GLY A 283 9.96 11.17 15.83
N ASP A 284 11.27 10.91 15.69
CA ASP A 284 11.88 10.59 14.40
C ASP A 284 11.17 9.38 13.74
N PRO A 285 10.64 9.52 12.50
CA PRO A 285 9.99 8.45 11.78
C PRO A 285 10.86 7.20 11.59
N ALA A 286 12.17 7.35 11.38
CA ALA A 286 13.08 6.23 11.19
C ALA A 286 13.28 5.42 12.48
N ILE A 287 13.38 6.11 13.62
CA ILE A 287 13.47 5.45 14.94
C ILE A 287 12.16 4.72 15.27
N THR A 288 11.02 5.35 14.98
CA THR A 288 9.69 4.78 15.19
C THR A 288 9.50 3.51 14.34
N GLN A 289 9.87 3.59 13.06
CA GLN A 289 9.80 2.45 12.15
C GLN A 289 10.72 1.31 12.62
N ARG A 290 11.95 1.60 13.02
CA ARG A 290 12.88 0.57 13.50
C ARG A 290 12.39 -0.11 14.77
N SER A 291 11.81 0.64 15.70
CA SER A 291 11.22 0.10 16.94
C SER A 291 10.04 -0.82 16.65
N LEU A 292 9.14 -0.39 15.76
CA LEU A 292 8.00 -1.19 15.31
C LEU A 292 8.46 -2.49 14.64
N LEU A 293 9.42 -2.42 13.71
CA LEU A 293 9.95 -3.61 13.04
C LEU A 293 10.59 -4.59 14.03
N LYS A 294 11.31 -4.11 15.05
CA LYS A 294 11.88 -4.97 16.10
C LYS A 294 10.80 -5.69 16.91
N ALA A 295 9.73 -4.97 17.28
CA ALA A 295 8.61 -5.56 18.01
C ALA A 295 7.88 -6.64 17.20
N ILE A 296 7.66 -6.37 15.91
CA ILE A 296 7.04 -7.32 14.97
C ILE A 296 7.96 -8.54 14.74
N ALA A 297 9.26 -8.32 14.48
CA ALA A 297 10.22 -9.40 14.26
C ALA A 297 10.39 -10.31 15.50
N ALA A 298 10.23 -9.75 16.70
CA ALA A 298 10.21 -10.50 17.96
C ALA A 298 8.86 -11.17 18.25
N ASN A 299 7.86 -10.97 17.40
CA ASN A 299 6.47 -11.36 17.59
C ASN A 299 5.92 -10.98 18.98
N ASP A 300 6.22 -9.75 19.43
CA ASP A 300 5.88 -9.28 20.77
C ASP A 300 4.35 -9.21 20.95
N ARG A 301 3.83 -10.04 21.88
CA ARG A 301 2.40 -10.21 22.07
C ARG A 301 1.76 -9.25 23.07
N ARG A 302 2.51 -8.33 23.70
CA ARG A 302 2.02 -7.53 24.84
C ARG A 302 0.79 -6.67 24.55
N GLY A 303 0.59 -6.29 23.28
CA GLY A 303 -0.54 -5.46 22.87
C GLY A 303 -1.73 -6.24 22.28
N PHE A 304 -1.68 -7.57 22.28
CA PHE A 304 -2.82 -8.41 21.94
C PHE A 304 -3.67 -8.61 23.19
N LEU A 305 -4.79 -7.90 23.27
CA LEU A 305 -5.76 -7.98 24.34
C LEU A 305 -6.83 -9.03 23.98
N PRO A 306 -7.29 -9.84 24.95
CA PRO A 306 -8.40 -10.76 24.73
C PRO A 306 -9.68 -10.00 24.36
N THR A 307 -10.43 -10.55 23.41
CA THR A 307 -11.72 -9.98 23.00
C THR A 307 -12.89 -10.54 23.81
N GLY A 308 -12.67 -11.64 24.53
CA GLY A 308 -13.72 -12.36 25.26
C GLY A 308 -14.42 -13.43 24.40
N ASP A 309 -14.20 -13.45 23.08
CA ASP A 309 -14.56 -14.58 22.22
C ASP A 309 -13.35 -15.51 22.06
N ILE A 310 -13.41 -16.67 22.71
CA ILE A 310 -12.34 -17.68 22.67
C ILE A 310 -12.04 -18.18 21.26
N THR A 311 -13.03 -18.22 20.37
CA THR A 311 -12.88 -18.64 18.98
C THR A 311 -12.08 -17.60 18.21
N PHE A 312 -12.42 -16.32 18.37
CA PHE A 312 -11.71 -15.22 17.73
C PHE A 312 -10.29 -15.07 18.27
N ASP A 313 -10.12 -15.12 19.60
CA ASP A 313 -8.80 -15.02 20.24
C ASP A 313 -7.88 -16.17 19.79
N SER A 314 -8.42 -17.38 19.64
CA SER A 314 -7.69 -18.54 19.09
C SER A 314 -7.34 -18.37 17.62
N LEU A 315 -8.25 -17.82 16.81
CA LEU A 315 -7.98 -17.48 15.41
C LEU A 315 -6.80 -16.51 15.30
N ILE A 316 -6.85 -15.39 16.04
CA ILE A 316 -5.77 -14.40 16.05
C ILE A 316 -4.47 -15.05 16.50
N TYR A 317 -4.49 -15.86 17.55
CA TYR A 317 -3.30 -16.58 18.02
C TYR A 317 -2.69 -17.47 16.92
N ASN A 318 -3.51 -18.33 16.29
CA ASN A 318 -3.05 -19.27 15.28
C ASN A 318 -2.56 -18.60 13.98
N CYS A 319 -3.09 -17.42 13.64
CA CYS A 319 -2.61 -16.65 12.49
C CYS A 319 -1.39 -15.76 12.80
N THR A 320 -1.14 -15.43 14.07
CA THR A 320 -0.03 -14.56 14.49
C THR A 320 1.09 -15.28 15.22
N THR A 321 1.06 -16.61 15.28
CA THR A 321 2.16 -17.42 15.82
C THR A 321 3.35 -17.49 14.84
N ASP A 322 4.42 -18.13 15.28
CA ASP A 322 5.63 -18.38 14.48
C ASP A 322 5.29 -19.11 13.18
N LEU A 323 6.04 -18.80 12.14
CA LEU A 323 5.79 -19.28 10.77
C LEU A 323 5.55 -20.80 10.68
N LYS A 324 6.27 -21.60 11.48
CA LYS A 324 6.13 -23.08 11.52
C LYS A 324 4.77 -23.58 12.02
N HIS A 325 4.11 -22.84 12.90
CA HIS A 325 2.83 -23.22 13.51
C HIS A 325 1.66 -22.39 12.99
N ARG A 326 1.94 -21.39 12.15
CA ARG A 326 0.91 -20.52 11.60
C ARG A 326 -0.02 -21.32 10.70
N VAL A 327 -1.31 -20.98 10.76
CA VAL A 327 -2.30 -21.48 9.79
C VAL A 327 -1.75 -21.30 8.38
N ALA A 328 -1.75 -22.37 7.59
CA ALA A 328 -1.21 -22.39 6.24
C ALA A 328 -2.25 -22.03 5.16
N ASP A 329 -3.53 -22.28 5.45
CA ASP A 329 -4.64 -22.04 4.52
C ASP A 329 -5.56 -20.95 5.05
N ILE A 330 -5.61 -19.82 4.33
CA ILE A 330 -6.45 -18.68 4.68
C ILE A 330 -7.96 -19.01 4.64
N SER A 331 -8.36 -20.06 3.93
CA SER A 331 -9.75 -20.54 3.86
C SER A 331 -10.25 -21.01 5.23
N VAL A 332 -9.38 -21.65 6.02
CA VAL A 332 -9.69 -22.07 7.39
C VAL A 332 -9.92 -20.85 8.27
N ALA A 333 -9.03 -19.86 8.17
CA ALA A 333 -9.12 -18.61 8.91
C ALA A 333 -10.40 -17.83 8.55
N ASN A 334 -10.76 -17.77 7.26
CA ASN A 334 -11.96 -17.07 6.80
C ASN A 334 -13.25 -17.74 7.30
N ARG A 335 -13.28 -19.08 7.36
CA ARG A 335 -14.44 -19.81 7.89
C ARG A 335 -14.71 -19.45 9.34
N VAL A 336 -13.66 -19.35 10.16
CA VAL A 336 -13.78 -18.95 11.56
C VAL A 336 -14.22 -17.49 11.68
N LEU A 337 -13.69 -16.59 10.85
CA LEU A 337 -14.16 -15.19 10.78
C LEU A 337 -15.65 -15.12 10.45
N ARG A 338 -16.15 -15.88 9.48
CA ARG A 338 -17.58 -15.91 9.11
C ARG A 338 -18.46 -16.40 10.26
N GLN A 339 -18.00 -17.39 11.04
CA GLN A 339 -18.72 -17.84 12.24
C GLN A 339 -18.76 -16.75 13.32
N TYR A 340 -17.65 -16.05 13.53
CA TYR A 340 -17.60 -14.89 14.43
C TYR A 340 -18.61 -13.81 14.00
N ILE A 341 -18.57 -13.41 12.72
CA ILE A 341 -19.52 -12.44 12.13
C ILE A 341 -20.96 -12.87 12.40
N GLN A 342 -21.31 -14.13 12.13
CA GLN A 342 -22.68 -14.64 12.30
C GLN A 342 -23.18 -14.56 13.75
N ARG A 343 -22.32 -14.86 14.74
CA ARG A 343 -22.66 -14.79 16.16
C ARG A 343 -22.89 -13.36 16.64
N HIS A 344 -22.07 -12.43 16.15
CA HIS A 344 -22.05 -11.04 16.59
C HIS A 344 -22.91 -10.09 15.75
N ARG A 345 -23.72 -10.61 14.81
CA ARG A 345 -24.62 -9.79 13.97
C ARG A 345 -25.59 -8.92 14.77
N SER A 346 -25.97 -9.35 15.96
CA SER A 346 -26.92 -8.66 16.83
C SER A 346 -26.25 -7.89 17.97
N ASP A 347 -24.92 -7.88 18.04
CA ASP A 347 -24.20 -7.28 19.17
C ASP A 347 -24.01 -5.78 18.99
N SER A 348 -24.26 -5.05 20.07
CA SER A 348 -23.84 -3.66 20.19
C SER A 348 -22.32 -3.52 20.04
N PRO A 349 -21.81 -2.42 19.46
CA PRO A 349 -20.38 -2.23 19.32
C PRO A 349 -19.65 -2.09 20.66
N PRO A 350 -18.40 -2.59 20.78
CA PRO A 350 -17.64 -2.55 22.02
C PRO A 350 -17.35 -1.11 22.45
N GLN A 351 -17.22 -0.91 23.76
CA GLN A 351 -16.97 0.39 24.37
C GLN A 351 -15.62 0.95 23.89
N GLY A 352 -15.60 2.14 23.29
CA GLY A 352 -14.37 2.76 22.75
C GLY A 352 -14.05 2.43 21.30
N TRP A 353 -14.85 1.60 20.62
CA TRP A 353 -14.88 1.58 19.15
C TRP A 353 -15.10 3.02 18.65
N PRO A 354 -14.41 3.52 17.60
CA PRO A 354 -14.73 4.82 17.04
C PRO A 354 -16.22 4.82 16.74
N GLN A 355 -16.98 5.56 17.55
CA GLN A 355 -18.41 5.67 17.34
C GLN A 355 -18.52 6.33 15.97
N ILE A 356 -18.92 5.56 14.97
CA ILE A 356 -19.58 6.09 13.80
C ILE A 356 -20.87 6.67 14.37
N ARG A 357 -20.77 7.88 14.93
CA ARG A 357 -21.81 8.46 15.79
C ARG A 357 -23.01 8.73 14.91
N MET A 358 -24.08 8.02 15.22
CA MET A 358 -25.39 8.22 14.65
C MET A 358 -25.97 9.51 15.21
N ALA A 359 -26.37 10.43 14.34
CA ALA A 359 -27.35 11.46 14.64
C ALA A 359 -28.66 11.08 13.92
N PRO A 360 -29.83 11.40 14.50
CA PRO A 360 -31.13 10.85 14.11
C PRO A 360 -31.52 11.08 12.66
#